data_AF-A0A7G1ICN7-F1
#
_entry.id   AF-A0A7G1ICN7-F1
#
_cell.length_a   1.000
_cell.length_b   1.000
_cell.length_c   1.000
_cell.angle_alpha   90.00
_cell.angle_beta   90.00
_cell.angle_gamma   90.00
#
_symmetry.space_group_name_H-M   'P 1'
#
loop_
_entity.id
_entity.type
_entity.pdbx_description
1 polymer ?
#
loop_
_entity_poly.entity_id
_entity_poly.type
_entity_poly.pdbx_seq_one_letter_code
_entity_poly.pdbx_strand_id
1 'polypeptide(L)'
;MWARVDIGEAPDIEAGLRSSDLGLATYRAGDELIMLVQRPDGVYGRIVPVAEPLDQSRERGTAAEDASRDSASRWGLSDFVFRPETIQRGNATREVGDGTIVCGDRGLAVQVKARTEATDQPDRERAWISKRAKEGARQASGSVRTVRRNPMPHVNARGRSITIDGNAIQWVGVIIIDHDTPPDVVFAYEQGVPIPYVVILRREWDFLFNHLRSTTAVVDYLHRIATDQIAPGEHVANYYELALADEQSPPDLSGSRIPASLSDPALRKSHPVLPIEPASAADEYGARMYLQILEDIALSPWDREESDRVNVLHLLDKLPVAERAGMGRQLLTHMGRAPYVAIGTARWDFRRYLLGTADLHLGYAVCNQFTDLHKEAFRQWVLLRHTEWIKALEPERRRLSTTVAVMLTPRHDHVRPWDTTLYAVFGEVPLEPEELAAMERLWNNPENMADLPDLE
;
A
#
# COMPACT_ATOMS: atom_id res chain seq x y z
N MET A 1 7.26 -7.99 -16.17
CA MET A 1 6.98 -9.39 -16.54
C MET A 1 8.27 -10.15 -16.42
N TRP A 2 8.25 -11.32 -15.79
CA TRP A 2 9.40 -12.22 -15.75
C TRP A 2 9.52 -12.97 -17.07
N ALA A 3 10.73 -13.09 -17.60
CA ALA A 3 11.02 -13.85 -18.79
C ALA A 3 12.14 -14.85 -18.49
N ARG A 4 12.07 -16.06 -19.05
CA ARG A 4 13.16 -17.01 -18.94
C ARG A 4 14.39 -16.46 -19.68
N VAL A 5 15.56 -16.52 -19.04
CA VAL A 5 16.83 -16.04 -19.59
C VAL A 5 17.76 -17.22 -19.81
N ASP A 6 18.39 -17.27 -20.98
CA ASP A 6 19.51 -18.17 -21.23
C ASP A 6 20.80 -17.48 -20.77
N ILE A 7 21.41 -18.02 -19.72
CA ILE A 7 22.66 -17.50 -19.14
C ILE A 7 23.90 -18.28 -19.61
N GLY A 8 23.74 -19.22 -20.56
CA GLY A 8 24.83 -20.06 -21.04
C GLY A 8 26.01 -19.31 -21.69
N GLU A 9 25.78 -18.06 -22.11
CA GLU A 9 26.81 -17.17 -22.67
C GLU A 9 27.31 -16.08 -21.70
N ALA A 10 26.85 -16.09 -20.44
CA ALA A 10 27.15 -15.07 -19.44
C ALA A 10 27.71 -15.69 -18.13
N PRO A 11 28.97 -16.15 -18.14
CA PRO A 11 29.56 -16.91 -17.02
C PRO A 11 29.61 -16.13 -15.69
N ASP A 12 29.71 -14.79 -15.74
CA ASP A 12 29.69 -13.94 -14.55
C ASP A 12 28.31 -13.93 -13.87
N ILE A 13 27.24 -14.00 -14.65
CA ILE A 13 25.86 -14.09 -14.16
C ILE A 13 25.62 -15.45 -13.50
N GLU A 14 26.10 -16.52 -14.13
CA GLU A 14 26.00 -17.87 -13.59
C GLU A 14 26.78 -18.01 -12.26
N ALA A 15 27.97 -17.41 -12.17
CA ALA A 15 28.74 -17.36 -10.94
C ALA A 15 28.01 -16.58 -9.83
N GLY A 16 27.43 -15.42 -10.15
CA GLY A 16 26.64 -14.61 -9.22
C GLY A 16 25.44 -15.37 -8.64
N LEU A 17 24.65 -16.02 -9.51
CA LEU A 17 23.50 -16.83 -9.09
C LEU A 17 23.89 -18.03 -8.23
N ARG A 18 25.01 -18.70 -8.54
CA ARG A 18 25.52 -19.84 -7.75
C ARG A 18 26.07 -19.42 -6.39
N SER A 19 26.59 -18.19 -6.27
CA SER A 19 27.08 -17.64 -5.01
C SER A 19 25.97 -17.10 -4.11
N SER A 20 24.75 -16.95 -4.64
CA SER A 20 23.58 -16.53 -3.87
C SER A 20 22.90 -17.73 -3.22
N ASP A 21 22.79 -17.73 -1.90
CA ASP A 21 22.06 -18.75 -1.14
C ASP A 21 20.57 -18.85 -1.52
N LEU A 22 20.02 -17.77 -2.09
CA LEU A 22 18.63 -17.66 -2.52
C LEU A 22 18.47 -17.74 -4.05
N GLY A 23 19.57 -17.91 -4.78
CA GLY A 23 19.56 -17.96 -6.25
C GLY A 23 19.18 -16.63 -6.89
N LEU A 24 19.56 -15.51 -6.29
CA LEU A 24 19.26 -14.16 -6.78
C LEU A 24 20.51 -13.45 -7.28
N ALA A 25 20.35 -12.65 -8.33
CA ALA A 25 21.40 -11.75 -8.80
C ALA A 25 20.81 -10.50 -9.44
N THR A 26 21.48 -9.36 -9.30
CA THR A 26 21.18 -8.17 -10.11
C THR A 26 22.26 -8.01 -11.17
N TYR A 27 21.84 -7.83 -12.42
CA TYR A 27 22.71 -7.58 -13.54
C TYR A 27 22.47 -6.18 -14.10
N ARG A 28 23.55 -5.43 -14.37
CA ARG A 28 23.49 -4.11 -15.00
C ARG A 28 24.10 -4.16 -16.40
N ALA A 29 23.37 -3.63 -17.38
CA ALA A 29 23.84 -3.47 -18.75
C ALA A 29 23.50 -2.04 -19.21
N GLY A 30 24.48 -1.13 -19.14
CA GLY A 30 24.23 0.30 -19.33
C GLY A 30 23.23 0.81 -18.30
N ASP A 31 22.12 1.40 -18.76
CA ASP A 31 21.05 1.92 -17.89
C ASP A 31 20.04 0.83 -17.47
N GLU A 32 20.11 -0.37 -18.04
CA GLU A 32 19.23 -1.47 -17.68
C GLU A 32 19.71 -2.14 -16.39
N LEU A 33 18.77 -2.32 -15.45
CA LEU A 33 18.95 -3.13 -14.25
C LEU A 33 18.00 -4.30 -14.38
N ILE A 34 18.54 -5.52 -14.36
CA ILE A 34 17.81 -6.76 -14.52
C ILE A 34 17.93 -7.53 -13.21
N MET A 35 16.78 -7.83 -12.59
CA MET A 35 16.70 -8.77 -11.50
C MET A 35 16.63 -10.19 -12.06
N LEU A 36 17.48 -11.08 -11.59
CA LEU A 36 17.53 -12.49 -11.95
C LEU A 36 17.16 -13.36 -10.75
N VAL A 37 16.33 -14.36 -11.00
CA VAL A 37 15.88 -15.35 -10.01
C VAL A 37 16.10 -16.74 -10.58
N GLN A 38 16.84 -17.57 -9.86
CA GLN A 38 16.98 -19.00 -10.12
C GLN A 38 15.78 -19.73 -9.54
N ARG A 39 15.07 -20.47 -10.39
CA ARG A 39 14.00 -21.40 -10.00
C ARG A 39 14.39 -22.83 -10.43
N PRO A 40 13.69 -23.87 -9.93
CA PRO A 40 13.97 -25.25 -10.31
C PRO A 40 13.88 -25.53 -11.82
N ASP A 41 13.08 -24.74 -12.55
CA ASP A 41 12.79 -24.88 -13.97
C ASP A 41 13.61 -23.94 -14.88
N GLY A 42 14.43 -23.04 -14.30
CA GLY A 42 15.35 -22.18 -15.04
C GLY A 42 15.64 -20.85 -14.35
N VAL A 43 16.40 -19.99 -15.04
CA VAL A 43 16.67 -18.61 -14.61
C VAL A 43 15.65 -17.68 -15.25
N TYR A 44 15.07 -16.81 -14.44
CA TYR A 44 14.10 -15.81 -14.86
C TYR A 44 14.63 -14.41 -14.61
N GLY A 45 14.49 -13.54 -15.60
CA GLY A 45 14.90 -12.15 -15.55
C GLY A 45 13.72 -11.19 -15.63
N ARG A 46 13.83 -10.08 -14.90
CA ARG A 46 12.90 -8.96 -14.99
C ARG A 46 13.66 -7.65 -15.01
N ILE A 47 13.35 -6.82 -16.00
CA ILE A 47 13.83 -5.44 -16.05
C ILE A 47 13.19 -4.65 -14.92
N VAL A 48 14.03 -4.04 -14.08
CA VAL A 48 13.65 -3.00 -13.13
C VAL A 48 13.55 -1.70 -13.93
N PRO A 49 12.38 -1.02 -13.98
CA PRO A 49 12.25 0.22 -14.73
C PRO A 49 13.28 1.26 -14.29
N VAL A 50 13.71 2.13 -15.20
CA VAL A 50 14.42 3.36 -14.84
C VAL A 50 13.50 4.28 -14.04
N ALA A 51 14.09 5.18 -13.25
CA ALA A 51 13.31 6.17 -12.50
C ALA A 51 12.53 7.09 -13.47
N GLU A 52 11.35 7.57 -13.07
CA GLU A 52 10.53 8.41 -13.95
C GLU A 52 11.29 9.69 -14.37
N PRO A 53 11.23 10.15 -15.63
CA PRO A 53 11.98 11.35 -16.04
C PRO A 53 11.63 12.58 -15.18
N LEU A 54 12.65 13.38 -14.85
CA LEU A 54 12.45 14.63 -14.09
C LEU A 54 11.88 15.74 -15.00
N ASP A 55 11.08 16.63 -14.43
CA ASP A 55 10.63 17.85 -15.10
C ASP A 55 11.82 18.77 -15.39
N GLN A 56 12.18 18.86 -16.66
CA GLN A 56 13.33 19.64 -17.13
C GLN A 56 13.12 21.16 -17.00
N SER A 57 11.89 21.62 -16.75
CA SER A 57 11.59 23.04 -16.54
C SER A 57 11.93 23.53 -15.12
N ARG A 58 12.25 22.61 -14.19
CA ARG A 58 12.57 22.91 -12.79
C ARG A 58 14.04 22.64 -12.47
N GLU A 59 14.52 23.23 -11.37
CA GLU A 59 15.81 22.85 -10.81
C GLU A 59 15.78 21.36 -10.42
N ARG A 60 16.85 20.61 -10.75
CA ARG A 60 16.91 19.16 -10.55
C ARG A 60 16.56 18.72 -9.13
N GLY A 61 17.01 19.44 -8.10
CA GLY A 61 16.67 19.16 -6.70
C GLY A 61 15.17 19.15 -6.47
N THR A 62 14.49 20.26 -6.81
CA THR A 62 13.04 20.39 -6.72
C THR A 62 12.31 19.36 -7.60
N ALA A 63 12.78 19.14 -8.83
CA ALA A 63 12.17 18.15 -9.73
C ALA A 63 12.25 16.73 -9.16
N ALA A 64 13.37 16.36 -8.52
CA ALA A 64 13.54 15.05 -7.89
C ALA A 64 12.65 14.88 -6.64
N GLU A 65 12.48 15.95 -5.86
CA GLU A 65 11.53 15.97 -4.74
C GLU A 65 10.09 15.77 -5.21
N ASP A 66 9.66 16.51 -6.24
CA ASP A 66 8.35 16.38 -6.84
C ASP A 66 8.12 14.97 -7.39
N ALA A 67 9.04 14.46 -8.20
CA ALA A 67 8.94 13.12 -8.78
C ALA A 67 8.83 12.03 -7.70
N SER A 68 9.57 12.16 -6.59
CA SER A 68 9.50 11.19 -5.49
C SER A 68 8.13 11.21 -4.81
N ARG A 69 7.52 12.39 -4.63
CA ARG A 69 6.17 12.55 -4.09
C ARG A 69 5.09 12.08 -5.06
N ASP A 70 5.26 12.35 -6.35
CA ASP A 70 4.34 11.98 -7.42
C ASP A 70 4.27 10.46 -7.58
N SER A 71 5.41 9.77 -7.52
CA SER A 71 5.49 8.31 -7.53
C SER A 71 4.66 7.69 -6.39
N ALA A 72 4.81 8.21 -5.18
CA ALA A 72 4.03 7.78 -4.02
C ALA A 72 2.53 8.09 -4.15
N SER A 73 2.20 9.24 -4.75
CA SER A 73 0.83 9.69 -4.95
C SER A 73 0.11 8.95 -6.07
N ARG A 74 0.83 8.58 -7.12
CA ARG A 74 0.32 7.94 -8.36
C ARG A 74 0.00 6.47 -8.16
N TRP A 75 0.92 5.74 -7.52
CA TRP A 75 0.80 4.28 -7.39
C TRP A 75 0.26 3.85 -6.03
N GLY A 76 0.37 4.71 -5.01
CA GLY A 76 -0.27 4.55 -3.71
C GLY A 76 -1.58 5.33 -3.65
N LEU A 77 -1.64 6.32 -2.77
CA LEU A 77 -2.70 7.35 -2.72
C LEU A 77 -2.11 8.70 -2.31
N SER A 78 -2.55 9.76 -2.97
CA SER A 78 -2.18 11.15 -2.65
C SER A 78 -2.58 11.57 -1.22
N ASP A 79 -3.56 10.89 -0.63
CA ASP A 79 -4.09 11.16 0.71
C ASP A 79 -3.07 10.94 1.83
N PHE A 80 -2.10 10.05 1.61
CA PHE A 80 -1.06 9.70 2.58
C PHE A 80 0.22 10.54 2.43
N VAL A 81 0.35 11.31 1.34
CA VAL A 81 1.55 12.08 1.01
C VAL A 81 1.35 13.51 1.46
N PHE A 82 2.19 14.00 2.36
CA PHE A 82 2.13 15.33 2.93
C PHE A 82 3.22 16.24 2.37
N ARG A 83 2.82 17.47 2.06
CA ARG A 83 3.71 18.51 1.54
C ARG A 83 4.72 18.93 2.61
N PRO A 84 5.91 19.42 2.22
CA PRO A 84 6.84 20.07 3.13
C PRO A 84 6.15 21.08 4.04
N GLU A 85 6.27 20.91 5.35
CA GLU A 85 5.81 21.92 6.30
C GLU A 85 6.80 23.07 6.35
N THR A 86 6.30 24.30 6.31
CA THR A 86 7.09 25.50 6.56
C THR A 86 6.81 26.01 7.96
N ILE A 87 7.83 26.06 8.82
CA ILE A 87 7.73 26.62 10.17
C ILE A 87 8.48 27.93 10.24
N GLN A 88 7.90 28.90 10.93
CA GLN A 88 8.57 30.15 11.23
C GLN A 88 9.62 29.96 12.34
N ARG A 89 10.88 30.23 12.03
CA ARG A 89 12.00 30.19 12.98
C ARG A 89 12.62 31.58 13.09
N GLY A 90 12.17 32.35 14.08
CA GLY A 90 12.51 33.77 14.17
C GLY A 90 11.83 34.55 13.03
N ASN A 91 12.60 35.34 12.26
CA ASN A 91 12.07 36.11 11.13
C ASN A 91 12.06 35.34 9.79
N ALA A 92 12.50 34.07 9.76
CA ALA A 92 12.57 33.27 8.54
C ALA A 92 11.62 32.09 8.58
N THR A 93 10.96 31.79 7.46
CA THR A 93 10.26 30.52 7.22
C THR A 93 11.28 29.45 6.83
N ARG A 94 11.19 28.27 7.43
CA ARG A 94 12.07 27.14 7.15
C ARG A 94 11.23 25.90 6.89
N GLU A 95 11.50 25.22 5.79
CA GLU A 95 10.95 23.91 5.51
C GLU A 95 11.51 22.86 6.48
N VAL A 96 10.62 22.04 7.02
CA VAL A 96 10.91 21.04 8.05
C VAL A 96 11.42 19.74 7.43
N GLY A 97 11.14 19.49 6.14
CA GLY A 97 11.68 18.39 5.35
C GLY A 97 11.02 18.31 3.96
N ASP A 98 11.52 17.43 3.10
CA ASP A 98 11.17 17.37 1.67
C ASP A 98 9.87 16.59 1.43
N GLY A 99 9.40 15.83 2.42
CA GLY A 99 8.10 15.15 2.38
C GLY A 99 7.83 14.36 3.64
N THR A 100 6.56 14.07 3.89
CA THR A 100 6.12 13.19 4.97
C THR A 100 5.07 12.25 4.42
N ILE A 101 5.17 10.95 4.73
CA ILE A 101 4.13 9.98 4.38
C ILE A 101 3.61 9.40 5.68
N VAL A 102 2.29 9.35 5.87
CA VAL A 102 1.67 8.76 7.08
C VAL A 102 0.52 7.86 6.69
N CYS A 103 0.56 6.62 7.18
CA CYS A 103 -0.44 5.58 7.01
C CYS A 103 -0.73 4.94 8.37
N GLY A 104 -1.88 5.25 8.97
CA GLY A 104 -2.22 4.75 10.30
C GLY A 104 -1.24 5.23 11.36
N ASP A 105 -0.61 4.28 12.06
CA ASP A 105 0.37 4.51 13.13
C ASP A 105 1.83 4.50 12.64
N ARG A 106 2.06 4.41 11.32
CA ARG A 106 3.40 4.40 10.71
C ARG A 106 3.61 5.59 9.78
N GLY A 107 4.83 6.11 9.78
CA GLY A 107 5.20 7.23 8.93
C GLY A 107 6.63 7.19 8.44
N LEU A 108 6.86 7.91 7.34
CA LEU A 108 8.16 8.12 6.70
C LEU A 108 8.48 9.61 6.71
N ALA A 109 9.66 9.96 7.23
CA ALA A 109 10.23 11.30 7.07
C ALA A 109 11.17 11.29 5.87
N VAL A 110 10.73 11.88 4.76
CA VAL A 110 11.40 11.77 3.45
C VAL A 110 12.35 12.94 3.26
N GLN A 111 13.55 12.63 2.75
CA GLN A 111 14.58 13.58 2.33
C GLN A 111 15.11 13.15 0.98
N VAL A 112 15.20 14.09 0.03
CA VAL A 112 15.67 13.84 -1.33
C VAL A 112 16.98 14.59 -1.54
N LYS A 113 17.96 13.95 -2.17
CA LYS A 113 19.25 14.55 -2.52
C LYS A 113 19.57 14.23 -3.97
N ALA A 114 19.52 15.25 -4.82
CA ALA A 114 19.79 15.14 -6.24
C ALA A 114 21.25 15.50 -6.59
N ARG A 115 21.84 14.72 -7.50
CA ARG A 115 23.18 14.97 -8.04
C ARG A 115 23.10 15.78 -9.32
N THR A 116 23.50 17.06 -9.27
CA THR A 116 23.48 17.95 -10.44
C THR A 116 24.72 17.86 -11.32
N GLU A 117 25.89 17.67 -10.72
CA GLU A 117 27.18 17.66 -11.42
C GLU A 117 27.94 16.37 -11.09
N ALA A 118 27.45 15.25 -11.62
CA ALA A 118 28.12 13.96 -11.48
C ALA A 118 29.51 14.01 -12.14
N THR A 119 30.47 13.33 -11.53
CA THR A 119 31.82 13.14 -12.07
C THR A 119 32.01 11.69 -12.49
N ASP A 120 33.01 11.46 -13.33
CA ASP A 120 33.44 10.13 -13.76
C ASP A 120 34.30 9.40 -12.70
N GLN A 121 34.46 9.96 -11.50
CA GLN A 121 35.29 9.42 -10.43
C GLN A 121 34.45 8.66 -9.39
N PRO A 122 34.42 7.31 -9.40
CA PRO A 122 33.51 6.54 -8.56
C PRO A 122 33.72 6.76 -7.06
N ASP A 123 34.96 6.98 -6.62
CA ASP A 123 35.27 7.29 -5.22
C ASP A 123 34.65 8.62 -4.77
N ARG A 124 34.63 9.64 -5.65
CA ARG A 124 34.02 10.93 -5.35
C ARG A 124 32.51 10.81 -5.26
N GLU A 125 31.90 10.04 -6.16
CA GLU A 125 30.46 9.81 -6.14
C GLU A 125 30.04 9.00 -4.90
N ARG A 126 30.79 7.95 -4.53
CA ARG A 126 30.58 7.23 -3.26
C ARG A 126 30.69 8.16 -2.04
N ALA A 127 31.69 9.03 -2.01
CA ALA A 127 31.87 10.00 -0.93
C ALA A 127 30.72 11.03 -0.89
N TRP A 128 30.23 11.47 -2.05
CA TRP A 128 29.08 12.36 -2.17
C TRP A 128 27.80 11.69 -1.65
N ILE A 129 27.50 10.46 -2.07
CA ILE A 129 26.34 9.69 -1.60
C ILE A 129 26.41 9.54 -0.08
N SER A 130 27.55 9.11 0.46
CA SER A 130 27.74 8.94 1.92
C SER A 130 27.52 10.25 2.68
N LYS A 131 28.06 11.37 2.18
CA LYS A 131 27.88 12.69 2.78
C LYS A 131 26.40 13.09 2.79
N ARG A 132 25.70 12.91 1.67
CA ARG A 132 24.28 13.28 1.52
C ARG A 132 23.35 12.37 2.29
N ALA A 133 23.65 11.08 2.38
CA ALA A 133 22.96 10.12 3.25
C ALA A 133 22.98 10.57 4.72
N LYS A 134 24.19 10.88 5.24
CA LYS A 134 24.35 11.36 6.63
C LYS A 134 23.66 12.69 6.89
N GLU A 135 23.66 13.59 5.91
CA GLU A 135 22.95 14.86 5.98
C GLU A 135 21.42 14.65 6.02
N GLY A 136 20.89 13.85 5.10
CA GLY A 136 19.47 13.50 5.02
C GLY A 136 18.98 12.82 6.29
N ALA A 137 19.74 11.86 6.84
CA ALA A 137 19.37 11.18 8.09
C ALA A 137 19.21 12.17 9.27
N ARG A 138 20.11 13.16 9.38
CA ARG A 138 19.99 14.21 10.42
C ARG A 138 18.79 15.12 10.16
N GLN A 139 18.51 15.45 8.90
CA GLN A 139 17.36 16.28 8.51
C GLN A 139 16.05 15.57 8.84
N ALA A 140 15.87 14.32 8.39
CA ALA A 140 14.70 13.49 8.70
C ALA A 140 14.47 13.34 10.22
N SER A 141 15.55 13.10 11.00
CA SER A 141 15.46 13.07 12.46
C SER A 141 15.02 14.40 13.06
N GLY A 142 15.48 15.52 12.49
CA GLY A 142 15.03 16.86 12.85
C GLY A 142 13.56 17.11 12.54
N SER A 143 13.08 16.62 11.40
CA SER A 143 11.67 16.69 10.99
C SER A 143 10.78 15.95 11.98
N VAL A 144 11.10 14.69 12.27
CA VAL A 144 10.34 13.87 13.25
C VAL A 144 10.31 14.52 14.62
N ARG A 145 11.45 15.06 15.08
CA ARG A 145 11.51 15.80 16.36
C ARG A 145 10.57 16.99 16.38
N THR A 146 10.38 17.64 15.23
CA THR A 146 9.53 18.82 15.10
C THR A 146 8.05 18.44 15.18
N VAL A 147 7.63 17.43 14.40
CA VAL A 147 6.25 16.92 14.41
C VAL A 147 5.87 16.29 15.76
N ARG A 148 6.83 15.69 16.49
CA ARG A 148 6.61 15.16 17.84
C ARG A 148 6.41 16.22 18.93
N ARG A 149 6.79 17.48 18.69
CA ARG A 149 6.69 18.51 19.74
C ARG A 149 5.25 18.84 20.09
N ASN A 150 4.41 18.97 19.08
CA ASN A 150 2.98 19.25 19.24
C ASN A 150 2.24 18.69 18.02
N PRO A 151 1.02 18.14 18.19
CA PRO A 151 0.15 17.87 17.08
C PRO A 151 -0.06 19.14 16.25
N MET A 152 0.12 19.04 14.93
CA MET A 152 0.00 20.20 14.02
C MET A 152 -0.70 19.82 12.71
N PRO A 153 -1.35 20.78 12.03
CA PRO A 153 -2.00 20.54 10.75
C PRO A 153 -0.98 20.41 9.61
N HIS A 154 -1.01 19.28 8.92
CA HIS A 154 -0.26 19.03 7.68
C HIS A 154 -1.19 19.04 6.47
N VAL A 155 -0.72 19.57 5.34
CA VAL A 155 -1.47 19.56 4.08
C VAL A 155 -1.03 18.37 3.22
N ASN A 156 -1.96 17.46 2.91
CA ASN A 156 -1.68 16.35 2.02
C ASN A 156 -1.59 16.77 0.54
N ALA A 157 -1.19 15.88 -0.35
CA ALA A 157 -0.99 16.17 -1.78
C ALA A 157 -2.31 16.59 -2.46
N ARG A 158 -3.45 16.16 -1.90
CA ARG A 158 -4.81 16.58 -2.29
C ARG A 158 -5.19 17.99 -1.81
N GLY A 159 -4.34 18.65 -1.02
CA GLY A 159 -4.58 20.00 -0.50
C GLY A 159 -5.45 20.05 0.76
N ARG A 160 -5.66 18.92 1.43
CA ARG A 160 -6.49 18.83 2.65
C ARG A 160 -5.62 18.88 3.90
N SER A 161 -6.10 19.61 4.91
CA SER A 161 -5.39 19.78 6.19
C SER A 161 -5.79 18.69 7.19
N ILE A 162 -4.81 17.96 7.71
CA ILE A 162 -5.00 16.87 8.68
C ILE A 162 -4.04 17.09 9.85
N THR A 163 -4.55 17.02 11.08
CA THR A 163 -3.70 17.12 12.28
C THR A 163 -2.98 15.80 12.50
N ILE A 164 -1.64 15.84 12.57
CA ILE A 164 -0.80 14.66 12.85
C ILE A 164 -0.20 14.82 14.24
N ASP A 165 -0.44 13.86 15.13
CA ASP A 165 0.34 13.71 16.37
C ASP A 165 1.57 12.84 16.10
N GLY A 166 2.74 13.47 15.98
CA GLY A 166 3.99 12.74 15.72
C GLY A 166 4.38 11.72 16.79
N ASN A 167 3.80 11.78 18.00
CA ASN A 167 4.05 10.80 19.07
C ASN A 167 3.24 9.51 18.89
N ALA A 168 2.11 9.58 18.20
CA ALA A 168 1.31 8.41 17.85
C ALA A 168 1.88 7.63 16.66
N ILE A 169 2.93 8.16 16.01
CA ILE A 169 3.51 7.60 14.79
C ILE A 169 4.88 6.96 15.05
N GLN A 170 5.05 5.74 14.54
CA GLN A 170 6.33 5.07 14.40
C GLN A 170 7.02 5.59 13.14
N TRP A 171 8.24 6.13 13.27
CA TRP A 171 8.92 6.85 12.19
C TRP A 171 10.14 6.11 11.67
N VAL A 172 10.28 6.09 10.34
CA VAL A 172 11.52 5.76 9.62
C VAL A 172 11.93 6.96 8.78
N GLY A 173 13.22 7.32 8.81
CA GLY A 173 13.78 8.28 7.86
C GLY A 173 14.02 7.63 6.50
N VAL A 174 13.63 8.25 5.39
CA VAL A 174 13.93 7.74 4.05
C VAL A 174 14.73 8.79 3.31
N ILE A 175 15.96 8.45 2.93
CA ILE A 175 16.86 9.33 2.19
C ILE A 175 16.93 8.81 0.75
N ILE A 176 16.23 9.51 -0.14
CA ILE A 176 16.19 9.21 -1.57
C ILE A 176 17.37 9.93 -2.24
N ILE A 177 18.20 9.16 -2.92
CA ILE A 177 19.32 9.66 -3.71
C ILE A 177 18.92 9.63 -5.18
N ASP A 178 18.79 10.81 -5.79
CA ASP A 178 18.64 10.95 -7.24
C ASP A 178 20.02 11.14 -7.87
N HIS A 179 20.43 10.16 -8.66
CA HIS A 179 21.72 10.13 -9.33
C HIS A 179 21.58 9.31 -10.61
N ASP A 180 21.96 9.88 -11.76
CA ASP A 180 21.77 9.22 -13.08
C ASP A 180 22.64 7.96 -13.20
N THR A 181 23.92 8.09 -12.83
CA THR A 181 24.92 7.03 -12.96
C THR A 181 25.58 6.71 -11.61
N PRO A 182 24.83 6.18 -10.62
CA PRO A 182 25.40 5.87 -9.32
C PRO A 182 26.48 4.79 -9.47
N PRO A 183 27.59 4.83 -8.70
CA PRO A 183 28.60 3.77 -8.73
C PRO A 183 27.99 2.39 -8.47
N ASP A 184 28.54 1.35 -9.10
CA ASP A 184 28.02 -0.02 -8.96
C ASP A 184 28.06 -0.53 -7.52
N VAL A 185 29.11 -0.16 -6.79
CA VAL A 185 29.27 -0.50 -5.37
C VAL A 185 29.09 0.77 -4.56
N VAL A 186 28.05 0.77 -3.73
CA VAL A 186 27.80 1.74 -2.67
C VAL A 186 27.75 0.96 -1.37
N PHE A 187 28.26 1.50 -0.28
CA PHE A 187 28.28 0.79 1.00
C PHE A 187 27.08 1.18 1.86
N ALA A 188 26.67 0.26 2.73
CA ALA A 188 25.82 0.57 3.85
C ALA A 188 26.41 1.69 4.72
N TYR A 189 25.56 2.51 5.33
CA TYR A 189 26.01 3.63 6.16
C TYR A 189 25.28 3.66 7.49
N GLU A 190 26.05 3.88 8.55
CA GLU A 190 25.52 4.15 9.87
C GLU A 190 25.75 5.62 10.26
N GLN A 191 24.71 6.22 10.84
CA GLN A 191 24.69 7.57 11.33
C GLN A 191 23.93 7.54 12.65
N GLY A 192 24.56 7.98 13.73
CA GLY A 192 23.92 8.07 15.05
C GLY A 192 22.82 9.13 15.04
N VAL A 193 21.59 8.73 14.69
CA VAL A 193 20.36 9.51 14.81
C VAL A 193 19.32 8.72 15.60
N PRO A 194 18.43 9.37 16.37
CA PRO A 194 17.44 8.69 17.22
C PRO A 194 16.33 7.89 16.51
N ILE A 195 16.28 7.90 15.17
CA ILE A 195 15.28 7.15 14.40
C ILE A 195 15.99 6.21 13.43
N PRO A 196 15.45 5.03 13.13
CA PRO A 196 15.96 4.18 12.06
C PRO A 196 15.76 4.89 10.71
N TYR A 197 16.61 4.58 9.73
CA TYR A 197 16.51 5.19 8.42
C TYR A 197 17.01 4.26 7.31
N VAL A 198 16.48 4.49 6.11
CA VAL A 198 16.83 3.78 4.89
C VAL A 198 17.39 4.78 3.88
N VAL A 199 18.50 4.43 3.22
CA VAL A 199 19.06 5.22 2.10
C VAL A 199 18.82 4.42 0.83
N ILE A 200 18.12 5.02 -0.14
CA ILE A 200 17.61 4.33 -1.33
C ILE A 200 17.85 5.19 -2.57
N LEU A 201 18.10 4.57 -3.73
CA LEU A 201 18.13 5.31 -5.00
C LEU A 201 16.70 5.63 -5.46
N ARG A 202 16.51 6.74 -6.19
CA ARG A 202 15.18 7.11 -6.70
C ARG A 202 14.54 6.02 -7.57
N ARG A 203 15.35 5.31 -8.37
CA ARG A 203 14.89 4.15 -9.17
C ARG A 203 14.27 3.05 -8.31
N GLU A 204 14.86 2.77 -7.15
CA GLU A 204 14.40 1.73 -6.24
C GLU A 204 13.13 2.18 -5.49
N TRP A 205 13.03 3.47 -5.15
CA TRP A 205 11.80 4.08 -4.63
C TRP A 205 10.63 3.93 -5.61
N ASP A 206 10.84 4.31 -6.87
CA ASP A 206 9.85 4.16 -7.94
C ASP A 206 9.48 2.70 -8.18
N PHE A 207 10.46 1.79 -8.10
CA PHE A 207 10.21 0.36 -8.17
C PHE A 207 9.25 -0.10 -7.06
N LEU A 208 9.49 0.26 -5.79
CA LEU A 208 8.64 -0.18 -4.67
C LEU A 208 7.18 0.24 -4.87
N PHE A 209 6.95 1.52 -5.21
CA PHE A 209 5.59 2.03 -5.43
C PHE A 209 4.91 1.41 -6.64
N ASN A 210 5.60 1.29 -7.77
CA ASN A 210 5.06 0.65 -8.96
C ASN A 210 4.79 -0.86 -8.74
N HIS A 211 5.66 -1.53 -7.98
CA HIS A 211 5.57 -2.97 -7.73
C HIS A 211 4.45 -3.31 -6.75
N LEU A 212 4.35 -2.59 -5.63
CA LEU A 212 3.38 -2.88 -4.57
C LEU A 212 2.03 -2.20 -4.77
N ARG A 213 1.99 -1.06 -5.48
CA ARG A 213 0.78 -0.24 -5.69
C ARG A 213 -0.06 -0.03 -4.42
N SER A 214 0.64 0.27 -3.32
CA SER A 214 0.08 0.45 -1.99
C SER A 214 1.05 1.27 -1.14
N THR A 215 0.62 2.43 -0.64
CA THR A 215 1.46 3.21 0.27
C THR A 215 1.66 2.47 1.59
N THR A 216 0.63 1.84 2.13
CA THR A 216 0.71 1.07 3.38
C THR A 216 1.72 -0.07 3.25
N ALA A 217 1.70 -0.84 2.15
CA ALA A 217 2.67 -1.92 1.95
C ALA A 217 4.11 -1.41 1.76
N VAL A 218 4.31 -0.27 1.07
CA VAL A 218 5.64 0.34 0.94
C VAL A 218 6.16 0.84 2.29
N VAL A 219 5.32 1.49 3.08
CA VAL A 219 5.65 1.94 4.44
C VAL A 219 6.01 0.73 5.30
N ASP A 220 5.21 -0.34 5.27
CA ASP A 220 5.46 -1.56 6.04
C ASP A 220 6.77 -2.24 5.63
N TYR A 221 7.08 -2.30 4.33
CA TYR A 221 8.36 -2.80 3.83
C TYR A 221 9.54 -1.98 4.36
N LEU A 222 9.48 -0.65 4.26
CA LEU A 222 10.57 0.22 4.71
C LEU A 222 10.76 0.17 6.23
N HIS A 223 9.68 -0.06 7.00
CA HIS A 223 9.76 -0.37 8.43
C HIS A 223 10.41 -1.72 8.71
N ARG A 224 10.09 -2.75 7.92
CA ARG A 224 10.68 -4.09 8.04
C ARG A 224 12.20 -4.06 7.88
N ILE A 225 12.71 -3.27 6.95
CA ILE A 225 14.16 -3.24 6.61
C ILE A 225 14.93 -2.10 7.27
N ALA A 226 14.29 -1.29 8.13
CA ALA A 226 14.84 -0.02 8.60
C ALA A 226 16.14 -0.16 9.43
N THR A 227 16.42 -1.38 9.90
CA THR A 227 17.61 -1.73 10.70
C THR A 227 18.64 -2.56 9.96
N ASP A 228 18.33 -3.02 8.75
CA ASP A 228 19.11 -4.05 8.05
C ASP A 228 20.34 -3.49 7.33
N GLN A 229 20.52 -2.16 7.37
CA GLN A 229 21.66 -1.44 6.80
C GLN A 229 21.92 -1.79 5.32
N ILE A 230 20.87 -1.89 4.49
CA ILE A 230 21.00 -2.21 3.07
C ILE A 230 21.62 -1.03 2.30
N ALA A 231 22.57 -1.32 1.40
CA ALA A 231 23.19 -0.28 0.61
C ALA A 231 22.24 0.25 -0.50
N PRO A 232 22.31 1.55 -0.86
CA PRO A 232 21.60 2.06 -2.04
C PRO A 232 22.03 1.32 -3.30
N GLY A 233 21.08 0.85 -4.11
CA GLY A 233 21.34 0.00 -5.27
C GLY A 233 21.10 -1.50 -5.04
N GLU A 234 20.99 -1.93 -3.77
CA GLU A 234 20.74 -3.32 -3.39
C GLU A 234 19.29 -3.56 -2.89
N HIS A 235 18.45 -2.52 -2.78
CA HIS A 235 17.10 -2.65 -2.20
C HIS A 235 16.18 -3.52 -3.04
N VAL A 236 16.35 -3.55 -4.36
CA VAL A 236 15.57 -4.44 -5.23
C VAL A 236 15.95 -5.91 -5.00
N ALA A 237 17.25 -6.20 -4.87
CA ALA A 237 17.72 -7.55 -4.56
C ALA A 237 17.19 -7.98 -3.19
N ASN A 238 17.39 -7.15 -2.16
CA ASN A 238 16.90 -7.39 -0.81
C ASN A 238 15.37 -7.57 -0.75
N TYR A 239 14.61 -6.76 -1.51
CA TYR A 239 13.15 -6.96 -1.62
C TYR A 239 12.82 -8.37 -2.08
N TYR A 240 13.50 -8.87 -3.12
CA TYR A 240 13.26 -10.18 -3.67
C TYR A 240 13.77 -11.32 -2.78
N GLU A 241 14.86 -11.11 -2.04
CA GLU A 241 15.31 -12.05 -1.01
C GLU A 241 14.23 -12.25 0.04
N LEU A 242 13.67 -11.15 0.55
CA LEU A 242 12.57 -11.19 1.51
C LEU A 242 11.28 -11.77 0.90
N ALA A 243 10.95 -11.45 -0.35
CA ALA A 243 9.78 -12.00 -1.02
C ALA A 243 9.86 -13.52 -1.23
N LEU A 244 11.04 -14.05 -1.59
CA LEU A 244 11.28 -15.48 -1.66
C LEU A 244 11.23 -16.14 -0.28
N ALA A 245 11.81 -15.51 0.73
CA ALA A 245 11.74 -16.00 2.10
C ALA A 245 10.29 -16.06 2.61
N ASP A 246 9.48 -15.05 2.28
CA ASP A 246 8.05 -15.01 2.60
C ASP A 246 7.26 -16.11 1.87
N GLU A 247 7.57 -16.37 0.58
CA GLU A 247 6.92 -17.42 -0.22
C GLU A 247 7.25 -18.83 0.30
N GLN A 248 8.49 -19.05 0.75
CA GLN A 248 8.96 -20.34 1.28
C GLN A 248 8.51 -20.58 2.72
N SER A 249 8.11 -19.53 3.45
CA SER A 249 7.69 -19.63 4.84
C SER A 249 6.31 -20.30 4.94
N PRO A 250 6.13 -21.34 5.78
CA PRO A 250 4.83 -21.94 5.97
C PRO A 250 3.87 -20.91 6.62
N PRO A 251 2.57 -20.95 6.31
CA PRO A 251 1.59 -20.05 6.94
C PRO A 251 1.62 -20.15 8.47
N ASP A 252 1.95 -19.05 9.14
CA ASP A 252 1.81 -18.95 10.59
C ASP A 252 0.38 -18.55 10.94
N LEU A 253 -0.41 -19.54 11.35
CA LEU A 253 -1.79 -19.35 11.79
C LEU A 253 -1.91 -19.11 13.29
N SER A 254 -0.82 -19.21 14.06
CA SER A 254 -0.85 -19.02 15.52
C SER A 254 -1.26 -17.60 15.91
N GLY A 255 -0.88 -16.62 15.09
CA GLY A 255 -1.31 -15.23 15.19
C GLY A 255 -2.66 -14.91 14.52
N SER A 256 -3.30 -15.88 13.85
CA SER A 256 -4.61 -15.66 13.22
C SER A 256 -5.67 -15.48 14.28
N ARG A 257 -6.04 -14.22 14.53
CA ARG A 257 -7.02 -13.88 15.56
C ARG A 257 -8.47 -13.97 15.09
N ILE A 258 -8.72 -14.76 14.04
CA ILE A 258 -10.05 -15.00 13.48
C ILE A 258 -10.76 -16.06 14.33
N PRO A 259 -11.99 -15.82 14.81
CA PRO A 259 -12.75 -16.80 15.57
C PRO A 259 -12.94 -18.12 14.81
N ALA A 260 -12.79 -19.26 15.50
CA ALA A 260 -12.93 -20.58 14.89
C ALA A 260 -14.28 -20.78 14.17
N SER A 261 -15.37 -20.21 14.70
CA SER A 261 -16.72 -20.24 14.11
C SER A 261 -16.82 -19.55 12.75
N LEU A 262 -15.92 -18.61 12.46
CA LEU A 262 -15.86 -17.87 11.20
C LEU A 262 -14.66 -18.28 10.36
N SER A 263 -13.90 -19.26 10.83
CA SER A 263 -12.61 -19.63 10.28
C SER A 263 -12.69 -21.01 9.65
N ASP A 264 -13.43 -21.10 8.54
CA ASP A 264 -13.46 -22.30 7.67
C ASP A 264 -12.07 -22.52 7.07
N PRO A 265 -11.38 -23.65 7.37
CA PRO A 265 -10.07 -23.94 6.81
C PRO A 265 -10.01 -23.91 5.27
N ALA A 266 -11.11 -24.24 4.57
CA ALA A 266 -11.18 -24.24 3.12
C ALA A 266 -11.19 -22.81 2.52
N LEU A 267 -11.60 -21.82 3.31
CA LEU A 267 -11.64 -20.41 2.91
C LEU A 267 -10.43 -19.62 3.39
N ARG A 268 -9.57 -20.21 4.21
CA ARG A 268 -8.35 -19.55 4.69
C ARG A 268 -7.34 -19.46 3.56
N LYS A 269 -6.87 -18.24 3.33
CA LYS A 269 -5.72 -17.97 2.47
C LYS A 269 -4.64 -17.30 3.28
N SER A 270 -3.40 -17.67 2.99
CA SER A 270 -2.21 -16.97 3.44
C SER A 270 -1.47 -16.51 2.20
N HIS A 271 -0.97 -15.28 2.25
CA HIS A 271 -0.17 -14.69 1.18
C HIS A 271 1.19 -14.31 1.77
N PRO A 272 2.27 -14.40 0.99
CA PRO A 272 3.53 -13.79 1.40
C PRO A 272 3.32 -12.30 1.68
N VAL A 273 4.03 -11.76 2.68
CA VAL A 273 3.93 -10.33 3.01
C VAL A 273 4.40 -9.49 1.83
N LEU A 274 5.51 -9.88 1.20
CA LEU A 274 6.01 -9.29 -0.03
C LEU A 274 5.76 -10.22 -1.23
N PRO A 275 4.98 -9.80 -2.25
CA PRO A 275 4.79 -10.60 -3.45
C PRO A 275 6.00 -10.52 -4.40
N ILE A 276 6.37 -11.67 -4.99
CA ILE A 276 7.37 -11.74 -6.07
C ILE A 276 6.85 -11.05 -7.34
N GLU A 277 5.59 -11.30 -7.66
CA GLU A 277 4.92 -10.70 -8.80
C GLU A 277 4.43 -9.28 -8.47
N PRO A 278 4.48 -8.34 -9.44
CA PRO A 278 3.83 -7.04 -9.28
C PRO A 278 2.36 -7.17 -8.87
N ALA A 279 1.87 -6.18 -8.12
CA ALA A 279 0.47 -6.10 -7.68
C ALA A 279 -0.56 -6.25 -8.83
N SER A 280 -0.18 -5.86 -10.05
CA SER A 280 -1.04 -5.92 -11.23
C SER A 280 -0.79 -7.13 -12.15
N ALA A 281 0.16 -8.00 -11.81
CA ALA A 281 0.57 -9.11 -12.69
C ALA A 281 -0.56 -10.11 -12.94
N ALA A 282 -1.37 -10.39 -11.93
CA ALA A 282 -2.52 -11.30 -12.07
C ALA A 282 -3.63 -10.68 -12.93
N ASP A 283 -3.89 -9.39 -12.79
CA ASP A 283 -4.92 -8.67 -13.53
C ASP A 283 -4.75 -7.15 -13.46
N GLU A 284 -4.31 -6.52 -14.55
CA GLU A 284 -4.13 -5.07 -14.62
C GLU A 284 -5.46 -4.31 -14.50
N TYR A 285 -6.55 -4.82 -15.08
CA TYR A 285 -7.87 -4.18 -14.95
C TYR A 285 -8.42 -4.33 -13.54
N GLY A 286 -8.21 -5.48 -12.92
CA GLY A 286 -8.57 -5.71 -11.52
C GLY A 286 -7.79 -4.79 -10.58
N ALA A 287 -6.48 -4.65 -10.76
CA ALA A 287 -5.66 -3.75 -9.96
C ALA A 287 -6.09 -2.28 -10.13
N ARG A 288 -6.38 -1.86 -11.37
CA ARG A 288 -6.92 -0.52 -11.66
C ARG A 288 -8.30 -0.30 -11.06
N MET A 289 -9.17 -1.30 -11.10
CA MET A 289 -10.49 -1.24 -10.47
C MET A 289 -10.36 -0.99 -8.97
N TYR A 290 -9.47 -1.73 -8.31
CA TYR A 290 -9.24 -1.55 -6.87
C TYR A 290 -8.74 -0.14 -6.52
N LEU A 291 -7.76 0.37 -7.28
CA LEU A 291 -7.28 1.74 -7.11
C LEU A 291 -8.39 2.77 -7.35
N GLN A 292 -9.23 2.57 -8.37
CA GLN A 292 -10.33 3.49 -8.67
C GLN A 292 -11.34 3.59 -7.51
N ILE A 293 -11.60 2.50 -6.80
CA ILE A 293 -12.47 2.51 -5.60
C ILE A 293 -11.89 3.42 -4.52
N LEU A 294 -10.58 3.33 -4.28
CA LEU A 294 -9.89 4.18 -3.30
C LEU A 294 -9.93 5.65 -3.72
N GLU A 295 -9.70 5.92 -5.01
CA GLU A 295 -9.81 7.27 -5.59
C GLU A 295 -11.24 7.83 -5.49
N ASP A 296 -12.26 7.02 -5.77
CA ASP A 296 -13.66 7.43 -5.62
C ASP A 296 -13.96 7.85 -4.18
N ILE A 297 -13.49 7.09 -3.18
CA ILE A 297 -13.65 7.42 -1.76
C ILE A 297 -12.87 8.70 -1.41
N ALA A 298 -11.65 8.84 -1.93
CA ALA A 298 -10.79 10.00 -1.68
C ALA A 298 -11.34 11.31 -2.26
N LEU A 299 -12.13 11.23 -3.34
CA LEU A 299 -12.70 12.37 -4.07
C LEU A 299 -14.18 12.63 -3.76
N SER A 300 -14.88 11.66 -3.16
CA SER A 300 -16.30 11.82 -2.78
C SER A 300 -16.47 12.90 -1.71
N PRO A 301 -17.62 13.59 -1.62
CA PRO A 301 -17.89 14.51 -0.51
C PRO A 301 -17.67 13.85 0.87
N TRP A 302 -17.15 14.60 1.83
CA TRP A 302 -17.02 14.19 3.25
C TRP A 302 -17.77 15.18 4.12
N ASP A 303 -18.43 14.68 5.16
CA ASP A 303 -19.08 15.47 6.20
C ASP A 303 -18.44 15.27 7.58
N ARG A 304 -17.33 14.53 7.67
CA ARG A 304 -16.56 14.26 8.90
C ARG A 304 -15.18 14.89 8.86
N GLU A 305 -14.35 14.62 9.87
CA GLU A 305 -12.95 15.03 9.85
C GLU A 305 -12.17 14.30 8.75
N GLU A 306 -11.23 15.00 8.11
CA GLU A 306 -10.39 14.43 7.05
C GLU A 306 -9.48 13.30 7.56
N SER A 307 -9.13 13.32 8.85
CA SER A 307 -8.45 12.23 9.56
C SER A 307 -9.20 10.90 9.44
N ASP A 308 -10.54 10.93 9.56
CA ASP A 308 -11.38 9.73 9.42
C ASP A 308 -11.29 9.14 8.01
N ARG A 309 -11.32 9.99 6.97
CA ARG A 309 -11.19 9.53 5.58
C ARG A 309 -9.84 8.86 5.37
N VAL A 310 -8.76 9.50 5.80
CA VAL A 310 -7.41 8.93 5.65
C VAL A 310 -7.26 7.63 6.41
N ASN A 311 -7.83 7.52 7.61
CA ASN A 311 -7.84 6.28 8.37
C ASN A 311 -8.60 5.16 7.62
N VAL A 312 -9.78 5.44 7.06
CA VAL A 312 -10.53 4.44 6.30
C VAL A 312 -9.80 4.01 5.02
N LEU A 313 -9.19 4.95 4.30
CA LEU A 313 -8.36 4.64 3.13
C LEU A 313 -7.17 3.76 3.53
N HIS A 314 -6.52 4.03 4.65
CA HIS A 314 -5.43 3.19 5.18
C HIS A 314 -5.91 1.77 5.49
N LEU A 315 -7.09 1.62 6.09
CA LEU A 315 -7.66 0.30 6.39
C LEU A 315 -8.00 -0.48 5.12
N LEU A 316 -8.55 0.17 4.09
CA LEU A 316 -8.74 -0.48 2.78
C LEU A 316 -7.40 -0.87 2.17
N ASP A 317 -6.42 0.04 2.21
CA ASP A 317 -5.05 -0.17 1.73
C ASP A 317 -4.26 -1.21 2.56
N LYS A 318 -4.86 -1.87 3.56
CA LYS A 318 -4.33 -3.08 4.21
C LYS A 318 -4.75 -4.39 3.54
N LEU A 319 -5.62 -4.36 2.53
CA LEU A 319 -5.90 -5.58 1.76
C LEU A 319 -4.57 -6.11 1.17
N PRO A 320 -4.22 -7.41 1.37
CA PRO A 320 -2.96 -7.97 0.89
C PRO A 320 -2.76 -7.66 -0.58
N VAL A 321 -1.56 -7.23 -0.95
CA VAL A 321 -1.24 -6.78 -2.32
C VAL A 321 -1.61 -7.85 -3.35
N ALA A 322 -1.34 -9.12 -3.03
CA ALA A 322 -1.66 -10.27 -3.89
C ALA A 322 -3.17 -10.48 -4.15
N GLU A 323 -4.07 -9.96 -3.30
CA GLU A 323 -5.52 -10.15 -3.43
C GLU A 323 -6.22 -8.98 -4.15
N ARG A 324 -5.58 -7.82 -4.28
CA ARG A 324 -6.20 -6.59 -4.82
C ARG A 324 -6.68 -6.75 -6.25
N ALA A 325 -5.84 -7.31 -7.12
CA ALA A 325 -6.18 -7.53 -8.52
C ALA A 325 -7.36 -8.51 -8.66
N GLY A 326 -7.33 -9.61 -7.90
CA GLY A 326 -8.42 -10.59 -7.87
C GLY A 326 -9.73 -10.00 -7.36
N MET A 327 -9.68 -9.22 -6.27
CA MET A 327 -10.82 -8.48 -5.74
C MET A 327 -11.43 -7.53 -6.78
N GLY A 328 -10.61 -6.69 -7.41
CA GLY A 328 -11.08 -5.76 -8.43
C GLY A 328 -11.70 -6.47 -9.64
N ARG A 329 -11.12 -7.59 -10.10
CA ARG A 329 -11.72 -8.43 -11.14
C ARG A 329 -13.07 -8.99 -10.70
N GLN A 330 -13.17 -9.49 -9.48
CA GLN A 330 -14.43 -10.02 -8.96
C GLN A 330 -15.53 -8.94 -8.94
N LEU A 331 -15.20 -7.73 -8.51
CA LEU A 331 -16.12 -6.60 -8.55
C LEU A 331 -16.53 -6.22 -9.98
N LEU A 332 -15.60 -6.21 -10.93
CA LEU A 332 -15.93 -6.01 -12.35
C LEU A 332 -16.90 -7.07 -12.87
N THR A 333 -16.67 -8.35 -12.54
CA THR A 333 -17.57 -9.45 -12.92
C THR A 333 -18.97 -9.26 -12.32
N HIS A 334 -19.05 -8.92 -11.03
CA HIS A 334 -20.31 -8.67 -10.34
C HIS A 334 -21.06 -7.47 -10.92
N MET A 335 -20.36 -6.37 -11.19
CA MET A 335 -20.94 -5.20 -11.88
C MET A 335 -21.44 -5.54 -13.29
N GLY A 336 -20.75 -6.43 -14.01
CA GLY A 336 -21.20 -6.92 -15.31
C GLY A 336 -22.50 -7.73 -15.23
N ARG A 337 -22.75 -8.43 -14.11
CA ARG A 337 -23.96 -9.25 -13.90
C ARG A 337 -25.13 -8.45 -13.31
N ALA A 338 -24.84 -7.43 -12.51
CA ALA A 338 -25.84 -6.67 -11.77
C ALA A 338 -27.04 -6.14 -12.60
N PRO A 339 -26.87 -5.66 -13.86
CA PRO A 339 -28.00 -5.21 -14.68
C PRO A 339 -28.95 -6.33 -15.15
N TYR A 340 -28.51 -7.59 -15.14
CA TYR A 340 -29.24 -8.71 -15.74
C TYR A 340 -30.13 -9.44 -14.72
N VAL A 341 -31.08 -8.72 -14.12
CA VAL A 341 -32.09 -9.29 -13.22
C VAL A 341 -33.50 -8.85 -13.59
N ALA A 342 -34.50 -9.60 -13.10
CA ALA A 342 -35.90 -9.26 -13.33
C ALA A 342 -36.24 -7.86 -12.75
N ILE A 343 -37.17 -7.17 -13.40
CA ILE A 343 -37.63 -5.84 -12.97
C ILE A 343 -38.19 -5.95 -11.54
N GLY A 344 -37.78 -5.02 -10.68
CA GLY A 344 -38.19 -4.98 -9.28
C GLY A 344 -37.38 -5.89 -8.36
N THR A 345 -36.40 -6.62 -8.88
CA THR A 345 -35.50 -7.46 -8.06
C THR A 345 -34.23 -6.70 -7.67
N ALA A 346 -33.86 -6.80 -6.40
CA ALA A 346 -32.56 -6.37 -5.91
C ALA A 346 -31.58 -7.55 -5.96
N ARG A 347 -30.41 -7.34 -6.56
CA ARG A 347 -29.30 -8.27 -6.56
C ARG A 347 -28.19 -7.71 -5.70
N TRP A 348 -27.61 -8.60 -4.89
CA TRP A 348 -26.48 -8.30 -4.04
C TRP A 348 -25.41 -9.36 -4.24
N ASP A 349 -24.20 -8.93 -4.57
CA ASP A 349 -23.04 -9.80 -4.63
C ASP A 349 -22.03 -9.32 -3.59
N PHE A 350 -21.81 -10.12 -2.54
CA PHE A 350 -20.92 -9.77 -1.44
C PHE A 350 -19.62 -10.56 -1.45
N ARG A 351 -18.56 -9.92 -0.96
CA ARG A 351 -17.28 -10.52 -0.66
C ARG A 351 -16.74 -9.93 0.64
N ARG A 352 -16.17 -10.78 1.51
CA ARG A 352 -15.64 -10.37 2.83
C ARG A 352 -14.22 -10.88 3.03
N TYR A 353 -13.42 -10.10 3.74
CA TYR A 353 -12.07 -10.46 4.19
C TYR A 353 -11.97 -10.19 5.69
N LEU A 354 -11.63 -11.23 6.46
CA LEU A 354 -11.31 -11.09 7.88
C LEU A 354 -9.78 -11.13 8.02
N LEU A 355 -9.18 -9.98 8.32
CA LEU A 355 -7.75 -9.80 8.50
C LEU A 355 -7.45 -9.88 10.00
N GLY A 356 -7.29 -11.11 10.50
CA GLY A 356 -7.18 -11.40 11.93
C GLY A 356 -5.99 -10.73 12.62
N THR A 357 -4.87 -10.52 11.94
CA THR A 357 -3.69 -9.85 12.50
C THR A 357 -3.89 -8.34 12.68
N ALA A 358 -4.84 -7.76 11.95
CA ALA A 358 -5.14 -6.33 11.96
C ALA A 358 -6.44 -5.98 12.69
N ASP A 359 -7.13 -6.98 13.28
CA ASP A 359 -8.46 -6.80 13.87
C ASP A 359 -9.38 -6.01 12.91
N LEU A 360 -9.35 -6.39 11.62
CA LEU A 360 -9.99 -5.67 10.52
C LEU A 360 -10.86 -6.60 9.66
N HIS A 361 -12.08 -6.17 9.39
CA HIS A 361 -13.00 -6.80 8.45
C HIS A 361 -13.24 -5.87 7.27
N LEU A 362 -12.94 -6.35 6.06
CA LEU A 362 -13.22 -5.63 4.82
C LEU A 362 -14.40 -6.26 4.09
N GLY A 363 -15.41 -5.47 3.78
CA GLY A 363 -16.57 -5.85 2.99
C GLY A 363 -16.58 -5.20 1.62
N TYR A 364 -16.95 -5.95 0.59
CA TYR A 364 -17.14 -5.43 -0.75
C TYR A 364 -18.46 -5.95 -1.30
N ALA A 365 -19.26 -5.07 -1.88
CA ALA A 365 -20.57 -5.42 -2.40
C ALA A 365 -20.78 -4.80 -3.79
N VAL A 366 -21.56 -5.49 -4.62
CA VAL A 366 -22.22 -4.88 -5.78
C VAL A 366 -23.72 -4.98 -5.57
N CYS A 367 -24.42 -3.85 -5.74
CA CYS A 367 -25.86 -3.81 -5.77
C CYS A 367 -26.32 -3.24 -7.10
N ASN A 368 -27.38 -3.79 -7.69
CA ASN A 368 -27.94 -3.28 -8.95
C ASN A 368 -28.80 -2.02 -8.80
N GLN A 369 -29.12 -1.59 -7.56
CA GLN A 369 -30.01 -0.46 -7.30
C GLN A 369 -29.40 0.55 -6.33
N PHE A 370 -29.53 1.83 -6.66
CA PHE A 370 -29.07 2.95 -5.83
C PHE A 370 -30.26 3.74 -5.28
N THR A 371 -30.84 3.27 -4.17
CA THR A 371 -31.89 4.01 -3.45
C THR A 371 -31.54 4.10 -1.96
N ASP A 372 -32.21 4.98 -1.21
CA ASP A 372 -31.97 5.08 0.24
C ASP A 372 -32.30 3.79 0.99
N LEU A 373 -33.26 3.01 0.49
CA LEU A 373 -33.54 1.65 0.98
C LEU A 373 -32.33 0.73 0.82
N HIS A 374 -31.65 0.76 -0.33
CA HIS A 374 -30.48 -0.09 -0.58
C HIS A 374 -29.26 0.37 0.22
N LYS A 375 -29.06 1.70 0.37
CA LYS A 375 -28.01 2.23 1.26
C LYS A 375 -28.24 1.79 2.71
N GLU A 376 -29.47 1.85 3.19
CA GLU A 376 -29.84 1.41 4.53
C GLU A 376 -29.67 -0.11 4.68
N ALA A 377 -30.10 -0.90 3.68
CA ALA A 377 -29.90 -2.34 3.67
C ALA A 377 -28.41 -2.69 3.74
N PHE A 378 -27.57 -2.02 2.94
CA PHE A 378 -26.11 -2.18 3.00
C PHE A 378 -25.55 -1.84 4.39
N ARG A 379 -25.97 -0.70 4.97
CA ARG A 379 -25.60 -0.31 6.34
C ARG A 379 -25.90 -1.41 7.35
N GLN A 380 -27.11 -1.97 7.31
CA GLN A 380 -27.55 -3.05 8.19
C GLN A 380 -26.73 -4.32 7.99
N TRP A 381 -26.41 -4.67 6.73
CA TRP A 381 -25.52 -5.80 6.44
C TRP A 381 -24.15 -5.60 7.10
N VAL A 382 -23.55 -4.42 6.96
CA VAL A 382 -22.23 -4.12 7.54
C VAL A 382 -22.27 -4.20 9.07
N LEU A 383 -23.28 -3.61 9.70
CA LEU A 383 -23.47 -3.68 11.16
C LEU A 383 -23.63 -5.12 11.63
N LEU A 384 -24.51 -5.90 10.99
CA LEU A 384 -24.72 -7.30 11.33
C LEU A 384 -23.42 -8.10 11.24
N ARG A 385 -22.68 -8.00 10.12
CA ARG A 385 -21.43 -8.76 9.96
C ARG A 385 -20.35 -8.32 10.94
N HIS A 386 -20.28 -7.03 11.26
CA HIS A 386 -19.39 -6.52 12.29
C HIS A 386 -19.74 -7.13 13.65
N THR A 387 -21.00 -7.02 14.07
CA THR A 387 -21.51 -7.54 15.35
C THR A 387 -21.30 -9.05 15.48
N GLU A 388 -21.63 -9.84 14.46
CA GLU A 388 -21.41 -11.29 14.45
C GLU A 388 -19.93 -11.65 14.65
N TRP A 389 -19.03 -10.91 13.99
CA TRP A 389 -17.60 -11.14 14.09
C TRP A 389 -17.01 -10.75 15.44
N ILE A 390 -17.30 -9.53 15.93
CA ILE A 390 -16.69 -9.04 17.18
C ILE A 390 -17.24 -9.77 18.42
N LYS A 391 -18.47 -10.30 18.38
CA LYS A 391 -19.05 -11.09 19.48
C LYS A 391 -18.18 -12.29 19.86
N ALA A 392 -17.47 -12.85 18.89
CA ALA A 392 -16.58 -13.99 19.09
C ALA A 392 -15.14 -13.59 19.48
N LEU A 393 -14.89 -12.29 19.71
CA LEU A 393 -13.61 -11.75 20.18
C LEU A 393 -13.64 -11.43 21.68
N GLU A 394 -12.45 -11.36 22.27
CA GLU A 394 -12.25 -10.87 23.65
C GLU A 394 -12.62 -9.39 23.79
N PRO A 395 -13.13 -8.93 24.96
CA PRO A 395 -13.65 -7.57 25.15
C PRO A 395 -12.69 -6.43 24.75
N GLU A 396 -11.41 -6.56 25.06
CA GLU A 396 -10.40 -5.55 24.71
C GLU A 396 -10.24 -5.41 23.19
N ARG A 397 -10.35 -6.53 22.46
CA ARG A 397 -10.23 -6.57 21.00
C ARG A 397 -11.48 -6.05 20.30
N ARG A 398 -12.67 -6.25 20.88
CA ARG A 398 -13.92 -5.69 20.33
C ARG A 398 -13.82 -4.19 20.14
N ARG A 399 -13.20 -3.49 21.10
CA ARG A 399 -13.03 -2.02 21.07
C ARG A 399 -12.08 -1.53 19.99
N LEU A 400 -11.15 -2.37 19.54
CA LEU A 400 -10.16 -2.05 18.51
C LEU A 400 -10.58 -2.58 17.12
N SER A 401 -11.59 -3.44 17.08
CA SER A 401 -12.03 -4.09 15.85
C SER A 401 -12.71 -3.09 14.92
N THR A 402 -12.40 -3.17 13.64
CA THR A 402 -12.97 -2.26 12.64
C THR A 402 -13.55 -3.04 11.47
N THR A 403 -14.74 -2.66 11.01
CA THR A 403 -15.27 -3.08 9.72
C THR A 403 -15.28 -1.89 8.77
N VAL A 404 -14.70 -2.03 7.57
CA VAL A 404 -14.86 -1.07 6.48
C VAL A 404 -15.47 -1.80 5.29
N ALA A 405 -16.56 -1.27 4.74
CA ALA A 405 -17.24 -1.89 3.62
C ALA A 405 -17.55 -0.90 2.51
N VAL A 406 -17.36 -1.35 1.27
CA VAL A 406 -17.63 -0.59 0.06
C VAL A 406 -18.70 -1.30 -0.78
N MET A 407 -19.70 -0.55 -1.23
CA MET A 407 -20.69 -1.01 -2.19
C MET A 407 -20.54 -0.23 -3.49
N LEU A 408 -20.53 -0.94 -4.61
CA LEU A 408 -20.59 -0.37 -5.95
C LEU A 408 -21.99 -0.56 -6.53
N THR A 409 -22.49 0.46 -7.22
CA THR A 409 -23.78 0.40 -7.91
C THR A 409 -23.67 0.89 -9.33
N PRO A 410 -23.93 0.06 -10.36
CA PRO A 410 -23.87 0.51 -11.74
C PRO A 410 -24.79 1.71 -11.98
N ARG A 411 -24.31 2.67 -12.77
CA ARG A 411 -25.13 3.79 -13.24
C ARG A 411 -25.55 3.58 -14.69
N HIS A 412 -26.73 4.07 -15.01
CA HIS A 412 -27.30 4.00 -16.36
C HIS A 412 -27.31 5.36 -17.08
N ASP A 413 -26.81 6.42 -16.43
CA ASP A 413 -26.84 7.79 -16.95
C ASP A 413 -25.60 8.18 -17.76
N HIS A 414 -24.65 7.26 -17.94
CA HIS A 414 -23.40 7.42 -18.70
C HIS A 414 -22.46 8.53 -18.20
N VAL A 415 -22.70 9.13 -17.02
CA VAL A 415 -21.82 10.17 -16.45
C VAL A 415 -20.57 9.53 -15.84
N ARG A 416 -20.76 8.42 -15.13
CA ARG A 416 -19.69 7.56 -14.58
C ARG A 416 -20.19 6.12 -14.56
N PRO A 417 -19.29 5.11 -14.53
CA PRO A 417 -19.71 3.72 -14.66
C PRO A 417 -20.46 3.19 -13.41
N TRP A 418 -20.18 3.71 -12.22
CA TRP A 418 -20.86 3.31 -10.98
C TRP A 418 -20.87 4.42 -9.92
N ASP A 419 -21.69 4.24 -8.90
CA ASP A 419 -21.64 4.94 -7.62
C ASP A 419 -20.88 4.10 -6.59
N THR A 420 -20.08 4.77 -5.75
CA THR A 420 -19.31 4.14 -4.67
C THR A 420 -19.88 4.60 -3.33
N THR A 421 -20.35 3.65 -2.52
CA THR A 421 -20.88 3.88 -1.17
C THR A 421 -19.95 3.25 -0.15
N LEU A 422 -19.58 4.00 0.87
CA LEU A 422 -18.71 3.55 1.95
C LEU A 422 -19.49 3.53 3.26
N TYR A 423 -19.29 2.48 4.06
CA TYR A 423 -19.70 2.45 5.46
C TYR A 423 -18.60 1.84 6.32
N ALA A 424 -18.31 2.47 7.46
CA ALA A 424 -17.30 2.01 8.41
C ALA A 424 -17.85 1.97 9.83
N VAL A 425 -17.47 0.94 10.57
CA VAL A 425 -17.89 0.67 11.96
C VAL A 425 -16.62 0.45 12.78
N PHE A 426 -16.46 1.21 13.86
CA PHE A 426 -15.29 1.18 14.72
C PHE A 426 -15.70 0.78 16.14
N GLY A 427 -15.03 -0.23 16.68
CA GLY A 427 -15.28 -0.70 18.03
C GLY A 427 -16.68 -1.30 18.20
N GLU A 428 -17.12 -1.42 19.44
CA GLU A 428 -18.41 -2.03 19.76
C GLU A 428 -19.56 -1.04 19.53
N VAL A 429 -20.52 -1.43 18.69
CA VAL A 429 -21.77 -0.71 18.49
C VAL A 429 -22.91 -1.53 19.09
N PRO A 430 -23.58 -1.05 20.15
CA PRO A 430 -24.73 -1.74 20.70
C PRO A 430 -25.89 -1.71 19.69
N LEU A 431 -26.53 -2.85 19.49
CA LEU A 431 -27.74 -2.99 18.68
C LEU A 431 -28.85 -3.49 19.60
N GLU A 432 -30.05 -2.92 19.45
CA GLU A 432 -31.20 -3.42 20.17
C GLU A 432 -31.55 -4.85 19.70
N PRO A 433 -32.04 -5.74 20.59
CA PRO A 433 -32.33 -7.13 20.23
C PRO A 433 -33.30 -7.27 19.05
N GLU A 434 -34.30 -6.37 18.96
CA GLU A 434 -35.27 -6.35 17.87
C GLU A 434 -34.64 -5.94 16.53
N GLU A 435 -33.72 -4.97 16.55
CA GLU A 435 -32.98 -4.53 15.37
C GLU A 435 -32.09 -5.66 14.86
N LEU A 436 -31.33 -6.30 15.75
CA LEU A 436 -30.48 -7.43 15.39
C LEU A 436 -31.31 -8.57 14.78
N ALA A 437 -32.42 -8.94 15.39
CA ALA A 437 -33.31 -9.98 14.87
C ALA A 437 -33.95 -9.62 13.52
N ALA A 438 -34.19 -8.33 13.25
CA ALA A 438 -34.65 -7.87 11.93
C ALA A 438 -33.54 -8.02 10.87
N MET A 439 -32.30 -7.61 11.20
CA MET A 439 -31.15 -7.75 10.30
C MET A 439 -30.85 -9.22 10.00
N GLU A 440 -30.88 -10.10 11.01
CA GLU A 440 -30.67 -11.55 10.84
C GLU A 440 -31.74 -12.16 9.93
N ARG A 441 -33.02 -11.80 10.09
CA ARG A 441 -34.10 -12.28 9.20
C ARG A 441 -33.89 -11.83 7.75
N LEU A 442 -33.40 -10.62 7.53
CA LEU A 442 -33.15 -10.12 6.19
C LEU A 442 -31.95 -10.82 5.54
N TRP A 443 -30.84 -10.93 6.26
CA TRP A 443 -29.53 -11.28 5.67
C TRP A 443 -29.02 -12.69 5.95
N ASN A 444 -29.58 -13.41 6.93
CA ASN A 444 -29.19 -14.79 7.25
C ASN A 444 -30.26 -15.82 6.86
N ASN A 445 -31.40 -15.40 6.27
CA ASN A 445 -32.40 -16.34 5.78
C ASN A 445 -31.91 -17.02 4.49
N PRO A 446 -31.74 -18.36 4.47
CA PRO A 446 -31.30 -19.09 3.27
C PRO A 446 -32.23 -18.92 2.06
N GLU A 447 -33.52 -18.66 2.28
CA GLU A 447 -34.49 -18.41 1.20
C GLU A 447 -34.19 -17.11 0.44
N ASN A 448 -33.51 -16.16 1.09
CA ASN A 448 -33.05 -14.90 0.46
C ASN A 448 -31.69 -15.05 -0.24
N MET A 449 -31.02 -16.19 -0.08
CA MET A 449 -29.67 -16.49 -0.60
C MET A 449 -29.67 -17.49 -1.77
N ALA A 450 -30.84 -17.89 -2.26
CA ALA A 450 -30.96 -18.83 -3.38
C ALA A 450 -30.53 -18.17 -4.70
N ASP A 451 -29.39 -18.60 -5.24
CA ASP A 451 -28.93 -18.21 -6.57
C ASP A 451 -29.88 -18.71 -7.67
N LEU A 452 -30.18 -17.82 -8.62
CA LEU A 452 -30.69 -18.17 -9.95
C LEU A 452 -29.65 -19.06 -10.65
N PRO A 453 -30.09 -20.06 -11.45
CA PRO A 453 -29.20 -21.06 -12.02
C PRO A 453 -28.06 -20.43 -12.83
N ASP A 454 -26.87 -21.00 -12.69
CA ASP A 454 -25.67 -20.68 -13.47
C ASP A 454 -26.05 -20.60 -14.97
N LEU A 455 -25.95 -19.40 -15.55
CA LEU A 455 -25.92 -19.24 -16.99
C LEU A 455 -24.44 -19.36 -17.41
N GLU A 456 -24.16 -20.46 -18.12
CA GLU A 456 -22.88 -20.85 -18.73
C GLU A 456 -22.16 -19.73 -19.49
#